data_AF-A0A653BPQ2-F1
#
_entry.id   AF-A0A653BPQ2-F1
#
_cell.length_a   1.000
_cell.length_b   1.000
_cell.length_c   1.000
_cell.angle_alpha   90.00
_cell.angle_beta   90.00
_cell.angle_gamma   90.00
#
_symmetry.space_group_name_H-M   'P 1'
#
loop_
_entity.id
_entity.type
_entity.pdbx_description
1 polymer ?
#
loop_
_entity_poly.entity_id
_entity_poly.type
_entity_poly.pdbx_seq_one_letter_code
_entity_poly.pdbx_strand_id
1 'polypeptide(L)'
;MEYNGENLVKAVTLFYRSEAHQQAEAHQWLTEAQNSPHAWSFVWELLSPLKSSEVQFFAATTLHTKLMKHWNEVPEDHYEVLKKRILESIINYAMGPKLVLNRLCIALSAYIIHTIPTYWPNAFEELVSSFQPHHLPNVEPERVIWILLEILTVIPEEPKYKSHTVVLYDLNSVFHQLMLTQVVKQHHSN
;
A
#
# COMPACT_ATOMS: atom_id res chain seq x y z
N MET A 1 27.25 3.50 -6.30
CA MET A 1 27.00 3.11 -4.88
C MET A 1 26.08 1.90 -4.88
N GLU A 2 26.32 0.90 -4.04
CA GLU A 2 25.45 -0.29 -3.95
C GLU A 2 24.10 0.03 -3.29
N TYR A 3 23.03 -0.63 -3.74
CA TYR A 3 21.67 -0.50 -3.17
C TYR A 3 21.50 -1.35 -1.91
N ASN A 4 22.17 -0.96 -0.83
CA ASN A 4 21.98 -1.55 0.50
C ASN A 4 21.26 -0.57 1.45
N GLY A 5 20.70 -1.09 2.55
CA GLY A 5 19.88 -0.32 3.47
C GLY A 5 20.58 0.91 4.08
N GLU A 6 21.89 0.82 4.35
CA GLU A 6 22.66 1.94 4.91
C GLU A 6 22.80 3.09 3.90
N ASN A 7 23.17 2.78 2.65
CA ASN A 7 23.31 3.78 1.59
C ASN A 7 21.96 4.42 1.25
N LEU A 8 20.88 3.63 1.24
CA LEU A 8 19.52 4.14 1.01
C LEU A 8 19.08 5.11 2.10
N VAL A 9 19.30 4.78 3.38
CA VAL A 9 18.99 5.68 4.49
C VAL A 9 19.78 6.99 4.38
N LYS A 10 21.08 6.92 4.06
CA LYS A 10 21.93 8.10 3.85
C LYS A 10 21.42 8.97 2.71
N ALA A 11 21.10 8.37 1.57
CA ALA A 11 20.60 9.09 0.39
C ALA A 11 19.24 9.75 0.66
N VAL A 12 18.31 9.06 1.33
CA VAL A 12 17.03 9.68 1.76
C VAL A 12 17.28 10.84 2.70
N THR A 13 18.17 10.68 3.69
CA THR A 13 18.50 11.76 4.63
C THR A 13 19.08 12.97 3.90
N LEU A 14 19.98 12.76 2.93
CA LEU A 14 20.58 13.81 2.10
C LEU A 14 19.50 14.53 1.28
N PHE A 15 18.58 13.79 0.66
CA PHE A 15 17.48 14.35 -0.12
C PHE A 15 16.56 15.28 0.71
N TYR A 16 16.33 14.97 1.99
CA TYR A 16 15.47 15.78 2.85
C TYR A 16 16.20 16.91 3.61
N ARG A 17 17.53 16.86 3.76
CA ARG A 17 18.27 17.76 4.67
C ARG A 17 19.37 18.61 4.01
N SER A 18 19.63 18.45 2.71
CA SER A 18 20.73 19.15 2.03
C SER A 18 20.29 20.30 1.13
N GLU A 19 21.29 21.10 0.71
CA GLU A 19 21.13 22.15 -0.29
C GLU A 19 20.92 21.60 -1.70
N ALA A 20 20.43 22.47 -2.60
CA ALA A 20 19.84 22.10 -3.89
C ALA A 20 20.68 21.13 -4.75
N HIS A 21 22.01 21.29 -4.83
CA HIS A 21 22.85 20.41 -5.66
C HIS A 21 22.94 18.97 -5.12
N GLN A 22 23.19 18.82 -3.81
CA GLN A 22 23.27 17.51 -3.16
C GLN A 22 21.90 16.81 -3.13
N GLN A 23 20.83 17.59 -3.03
CA GLN A 23 19.46 17.07 -3.13
C GLN A 23 19.18 16.50 -4.53
N ALA A 24 19.63 17.15 -5.60
CA ALA A 24 19.43 16.67 -6.96
C ALA A 24 20.15 15.34 -7.22
N GLU A 25 21.41 15.22 -6.78
CA GLU A 25 22.19 13.98 -6.91
C GLU A 25 21.54 12.83 -6.10
N ALA A 26 21.13 13.10 -4.87
CA ALA A 26 20.41 12.13 -4.04
C ALA A 26 19.10 11.68 -4.71
N HIS A 27 18.34 12.63 -5.26
CA HIS A 27 17.08 12.34 -5.94
C HIS A 27 17.27 11.45 -7.17
N GLN A 28 18.27 11.76 -8.00
CA GLN A 28 18.60 10.95 -9.16
C GLN A 28 18.96 9.52 -8.74
N TRP A 29 19.87 9.37 -7.78
CA TRP A 29 20.30 8.04 -7.33
C TRP A 29 19.16 7.24 -6.68
N LEU A 30 18.30 7.87 -5.88
CA LEU A 30 17.11 7.24 -5.30
C LEU A 30 16.10 6.82 -6.39
N THR A 31 15.96 7.61 -7.45
CA THR A 31 15.10 7.28 -8.59
C THR A 31 15.62 6.06 -9.34
N GLU A 32 16.94 5.97 -9.54
CA GLU A 32 17.58 4.78 -10.13
C GLU A 32 17.39 3.56 -9.23
N ALA A 33 17.61 3.70 -7.92
CA ALA A 33 17.40 2.64 -6.94
C ALA A 33 15.96 2.11 -6.95
N GLN A 34 14.98 3.02 -6.98
CA GLN A 34 13.55 2.71 -7.02
C GLN A 34 13.13 1.95 -8.28
N ASN A 35 13.78 2.19 -9.42
CA ASN A 35 13.50 1.47 -10.66
C ASN A 35 14.28 0.16 -10.81
N SER A 36 15.31 -0.06 -9.99
CA SER A 36 16.11 -1.27 -10.04
C SER A 36 15.33 -2.53 -9.57
N PRO A 37 15.77 -3.75 -9.95
CA PRO A 37 15.21 -4.99 -9.41
C PRO A 37 15.44 -5.15 -7.89
N HIS A 38 16.51 -4.55 -7.35
CA HIS A 38 16.86 -4.60 -5.92
C HIS A 38 15.77 -3.98 -5.03
N ALA A 39 14.96 -3.07 -5.59
CA ALA A 39 13.84 -2.45 -4.90
C ALA A 39 12.84 -3.46 -4.33
N TRP A 40 12.59 -4.59 -4.99
CA TRP A 40 11.70 -5.62 -4.44
C TRP A 40 12.19 -6.21 -3.13
N SER A 41 13.50 -6.12 -2.85
CA SER A 41 14.11 -6.63 -1.62
C SER A 41 14.26 -5.55 -0.56
N PHE A 42 14.87 -4.40 -0.89
CA PHE A 42 15.23 -3.41 0.14
C PHE A 42 14.02 -2.67 0.73
N VAL A 43 12.90 -2.57 0.00
CA VAL A 43 11.73 -1.79 0.49
C VAL A 43 11.25 -2.26 1.85
N TRP A 44 11.33 -3.56 2.11
CA TRP A 44 10.86 -4.14 3.34
C TRP A 44 11.78 -3.88 4.53
N GLU A 45 13.10 -3.78 4.28
CA GLU A 45 14.06 -3.35 5.31
C GLU A 45 13.83 -1.87 5.67
N LEU A 46 13.56 -1.03 4.66
CA LEU A 46 13.32 0.39 4.84
C LEU A 46 11.96 0.70 5.48
N LEU A 47 10.97 -0.20 5.35
CA LEU A 47 9.70 -0.14 6.07
C LEU A 47 9.82 -0.52 7.56
N SER A 48 11.01 -0.85 8.06
CA SER A 48 11.19 -1.15 9.48
C SER A 48 10.77 0.02 10.38
N PRO A 49 10.10 -0.24 11.52
CA PRO A 49 9.74 0.79 12.50
C PRO A 49 10.97 1.49 13.12
N LEU A 50 12.17 0.93 12.95
CA LEU A 50 13.43 1.53 13.41
C LEU A 50 13.95 2.64 12.49
N LYS A 51 13.35 2.84 11.30
CA LYS A 51 13.74 3.86 10.34
C LYS A 51 12.89 5.13 10.52
N SER A 52 13.35 6.26 10.01
CA SER A 52 12.58 7.51 10.07
C SER A 52 11.37 7.49 9.13
N SER A 53 10.38 8.35 9.38
CA SER A 53 9.18 8.47 8.54
C SER A 53 9.50 8.76 7.07
N GLU A 54 10.55 9.51 6.79
CA GLU A 54 10.99 9.83 5.43
C GLU A 54 11.49 8.58 4.69
N VAL A 55 12.28 7.74 5.38
CA VAL A 55 12.79 6.48 4.83
C VAL A 55 11.65 5.50 4.59
N GLN A 56 10.73 5.39 5.55
CA GLN A 56 9.55 4.53 5.41
C GLN A 56 8.64 5.00 4.27
N PHE A 57 8.48 6.32 4.10
CA PHE A 57 7.70 6.90 3.02
C PHE A 57 8.33 6.66 1.64
N PHE A 58 9.66 6.80 1.53
CA PHE A 58 10.40 6.42 0.33
C PHE A 58 10.19 4.94 -0.02
N ALA A 59 10.25 4.06 0.99
CA ALA A 59 10.04 2.63 0.81
C ALA A 59 8.63 2.30 0.31
N ALA A 60 7.60 2.87 0.94
CA ALA A 60 6.20 2.68 0.52
C ALA A 60 5.96 3.23 -0.90
N THR A 61 6.54 4.38 -1.24
CA THR A 61 6.44 4.98 -2.58
C THR A 61 7.16 4.14 -3.64
N THR A 62 8.31 3.57 -3.27
CA THR A 62 9.06 2.64 -4.11
C THR A 62 8.25 1.37 -4.36
N LEU A 63 7.69 0.75 -3.32
CA LEU A 63 6.85 -0.44 -3.46
C LEU A 63 5.64 -0.18 -4.37
N HIS A 64 4.92 0.93 -4.17
CA HIS A 64 3.83 1.32 -5.06
C HIS A 64 4.29 1.46 -6.52
N THR A 65 5.45 2.09 -6.76
CA THR A 65 5.98 2.25 -8.11
C THR A 65 6.38 0.91 -8.74
N LYS A 66 6.95 0.00 -7.97
CA LYS A 66 7.29 -1.35 -8.43
C LYS A 66 6.03 -2.13 -8.83
N LEU A 67 4.98 -2.08 -8.02
CA LEU A 67 3.69 -2.71 -8.34
C LEU A 67 3.05 -2.09 -9.59
N MET A 68 3.11 -0.77 -9.77
CA MET A 68 2.47 -0.10 -10.90
C MET A 68 3.21 -0.23 -12.23
N LYS A 69 4.56 -0.17 -12.20
CA LYS A 69 5.39 -0.02 -13.41
C LYS A 69 6.20 -1.26 -13.76
N HIS A 70 6.48 -2.11 -12.77
CA HIS A 70 7.45 -3.21 -12.89
C HIS A 70 6.83 -4.56 -12.47
N TRP A 71 5.50 -4.68 -12.56
CA TRP A 71 4.78 -5.91 -12.19
C TRP A 71 5.29 -7.16 -12.91
N ASN A 72 5.73 -7.00 -14.17
CA ASN A 72 6.31 -8.07 -14.99
C ASN A 72 7.59 -8.69 -14.39
N GLU A 73 8.21 -8.06 -13.38
CA GLU A 73 9.33 -8.63 -12.65
C GLU A 73 8.90 -9.61 -11.54
N VAL A 74 7.61 -9.68 -11.19
CA VAL A 74 7.09 -10.55 -10.13
C VAL A 74 6.65 -11.88 -10.73
N PRO A 75 7.28 -13.01 -10.37
CA PRO A 75 6.82 -14.34 -10.77
C PRO A 75 5.45 -14.68 -10.15
N GLU A 76 4.62 -15.42 -10.88
CA GLU A 76 3.26 -15.78 -10.42
C GLU A 76 3.25 -16.58 -9.11
N ASP A 77 4.25 -17.44 -8.90
CA ASP A 77 4.44 -18.21 -7.67
C ASP A 77 4.78 -17.33 -6.45
N HIS A 78 5.17 -16.08 -6.67
CA HIS A 78 5.43 -15.11 -5.60
C HIS A 78 4.23 -14.20 -5.27
N TYR A 79 3.13 -14.23 -6.05
CA TYR A 79 1.98 -13.35 -5.83
C TYR A 79 1.41 -13.48 -4.41
N GLU A 80 1.18 -14.71 -3.93
CA GLU A 80 0.62 -14.95 -2.59
C GLU A 80 1.54 -14.44 -1.47
N VAL A 81 2.85 -14.63 -1.62
CA VAL A 81 3.83 -14.13 -0.64
C VAL A 81 3.84 -12.61 -0.62
N LEU A 82 3.81 -11.98 -1.79
CA LEU A 82 3.76 -10.53 -1.93
C LEU A 82 2.48 -9.95 -1.32
N LYS A 83 1.32 -10.56 -1.60
CA LYS A 83 0.03 -10.18 -1.00
C LYS A 83 0.11 -10.15 0.52
N LYS A 84 0.55 -11.26 1.13
CA LYS A 84 0.68 -11.38 2.60
C LYS A 84 1.58 -10.29 3.17
N ARG A 85 2.73 -10.07 2.55
CA ARG A 85 3.71 -9.07 3.01
C ARG A 85 3.18 -7.63 2.93
N ILE A 86 2.40 -7.30 1.91
CA ILE A 86 1.73 -5.99 1.79
C ILE A 86 0.67 -5.83 2.89
N LEU A 87 -0.21 -6.83 3.07
CA LEU A 87 -1.25 -6.82 4.10
C LEU A 87 -0.68 -6.70 5.52
N GLU A 88 0.34 -7.49 5.84
CA GLU A 88 1.07 -7.41 7.10
C GLU A 88 1.68 -6.02 7.31
N SER A 89 2.24 -5.42 6.26
CA SER A 89 2.79 -4.06 6.34
C SER A 89 1.70 -3.04 6.64
N ILE A 90 0.52 -3.13 6.02
CA ILE A 90 -0.62 -2.23 6.31
C ILE A 90 -1.07 -2.39 7.76
N ILE A 91 -1.19 -3.62 8.27
CA ILE A 91 -1.58 -3.89 9.65
C ILE A 91 -0.54 -3.30 10.62
N ASN A 92 0.75 -3.52 10.37
CA ASN A 92 1.83 -2.98 11.19
C ASN A 92 1.85 -1.44 11.22
N TYR A 93 1.45 -0.80 10.11
CA TYR A 93 1.36 0.65 10.00
C TYR A 93 -0.01 1.22 10.37
N ALA A 94 -0.98 0.40 10.81
CA ALA A 94 -2.34 0.87 11.12
C ALA A 94 -2.36 2.01 12.15
N MET A 95 -1.48 1.91 13.16
CA MET A 95 -1.24 2.95 14.18
C MET A 95 -0.05 3.87 13.87
N GLY A 96 0.62 3.68 12.73
CA GLY A 96 1.80 4.43 12.32
C GLY A 96 1.49 5.74 11.57
N PRO A 97 2.53 6.38 10.99
CA PRO A 97 2.38 7.62 10.24
C PRO A 97 1.36 7.47 9.10
N LYS A 98 0.31 8.32 9.10
CA LYS A 98 -0.79 8.26 8.12
C LYS A 98 -0.31 8.32 6.67
N LEU A 99 0.74 9.10 6.39
CA LEU A 99 1.30 9.22 5.03
C LEU A 99 1.89 7.91 4.51
N VAL A 100 2.59 7.16 5.36
CA VAL A 100 3.18 5.87 4.98
C VAL A 100 2.07 4.84 4.80
N LEU A 101 1.13 4.76 5.76
CA LEU A 101 -0.02 3.86 5.70
C LEU A 101 -0.86 4.09 4.44
N ASN A 102 -1.19 5.35 4.12
CA ASN A 102 -1.92 5.70 2.90
C ASN A 102 -1.21 5.18 1.65
N ARG A 103 0.11 5.37 1.57
CA ARG A 103 0.89 4.88 0.42
C ARG A 103 0.91 3.35 0.33
N LEU A 104 0.91 2.64 1.46
CA LEU A 104 0.78 1.18 1.49
C LEU A 104 -0.61 0.71 1.05
N CYS A 105 -1.69 1.41 1.43
CA CYS A 105 -3.04 1.14 0.92
C CYS A 105 -3.09 1.26 -0.60
N ILE A 106 -2.55 2.36 -1.15
CA ILE A 106 -2.44 2.57 -2.61
C ILE A 106 -1.61 1.48 -3.28
N ALA A 107 -0.50 1.05 -2.64
CA ALA A 107 0.30 -0.07 -3.14
C ALA A 107 -0.51 -1.37 -3.20
N LEU A 108 -1.32 -1.68 -2.18
CA LEU A 108 -2.21 -2.85 -2.22
C LEU A 108 -3.26 -2.72 -3.32
N SER A 109 -3.85 -1.54 -3.52
CA SER A 109 -4.76 -1.29 -4.65
C SER A 109 -4.08 -1.60 -5.98
N ALA A 110 -2.81 -1.20 -6.17
CA ALA A 110 -2.01 -1.55 -7.35
C ALA A 110 -1.84 -3.08 -7.53
N TYR A 111 -1.56 -3.81 -6.44
CA TYR A 111 -1.48 -5.27 -6.47
C TYR A 111 -2.81 -5.92 -6.89
N ILE A 112 -3.94 -5.41 -6.37
CA ILE A 112 -5.28 -5.93 -6.69
C ILE A 112 -5.57 -5.79 -8.19
N ILE A 113 -5.16 -4.67 -8.82
CA ILE A 113 -5.36 -4.45 -10.27
C ILE A 113 -4.73 -5.57 -11.10
N HIS A 114 -3.56 -6.02 -10.65
CA HIS A 114 -2.77 -7.00 -11.38
C HIS A 114 -3.21 -8.43 -11.14
N THR A 115 -4.02 -8.68 -10.11
CA THR A 115 -4.37 -10.03 -9.66
C THR A 115 -5.85 -10.36 -9.82
N ILE A 116 -6.75 -9.38 -9.88
CA ILE A 116 -8.16 -9.62 -10.23
C ILE A 116 -8.33 -9.68 -11.76
N PRO A 117 -9.24 -10.54 -12.27
CA PRO A 117 -10.02 -11.55 -11.53
C PRO A 117 -9.31 -12.90 -11.39
N THR A 118 -8.15 -13.07 -12.04
CA THR A 118 -7.55 -14.39 -12.28
C THR A 118 -6.90 -15.02 -11.04
N TYR A 119 -6.10 -14.25 -10.31
CA TYR A 119 -5.25 -14.74 -9.22
C TYR A 119 -5.83 -14.43 -7.83
N TRP A 120 -6.67 -13.42 -7.71
CA TRP A 120 -7.34 -13.08 -6.45
C TRP A 120 -8.81 -12.68 -6.65
N PRO A 121 -9.67 -13.58 -7.16
CA PRO A 121 -11.05 -13.25 -7.54
C PRO A 121 -11.89 -12.64 -6.42
N ASN A 122 -11.67 -13.09 -5.17
CA ASN A 122 -12.49 -12.69 -4.02
C ASN A 122 -11.82 -11.60 -3.17
N ALA A 123 -10.92 -10.78 -3.74
CA ALA A 123 -10.13 -9.83 -2.95
C ALA A 123 -10.98 -8.88 -2.10
N PHE A 124 -12.08 -8.38 -2.65
CA PHE A 124 -12.96 -7.45 -1.93
C PHE A 124 -13.63 -8.09 -0.72
N GLU A 125 -14.16 -9.31 -0.88
CA GLU A 125 -14.77 -10.07 0.21
C GLU A 125 -13.74 -10.39 1.31
N GLU A 126 -12.54 -10.83 0.89
CA GLU A 126 -11.44 -11.12 1.82
C GLU A 126 -10.97 -9.86 2.57
N LEU A 127 -10.89 -8.71 1.89
CA LEU A 127 -10.51 -7.44 2.52
C LEU A 127 -11.56 -6.98 3.52
N VAL A 128 -12.84 -7.03 3.16
CA VAL A 128 -13.94 -6.69 4.08
C VAL A 128 -13.90 -7.62 5.29
N SER A 129 -13.70 -8.92 5.10
CA SER A 129 -13.60 -9.89 6.19
C SER A 129 -12.37 -9.63 7.08
N SER A 130 -11.22 -9.32 6.48
CA SER A 130 -9.96 -9.14 7.20
C SER A 130 -9.90 -7.83 7.97
N PHE A 131 -10.33 -6.72 7.38
CA PHE A 131 -10.30 -5.38 7.98
C PHE A 131 -11.59 -5.08 8.74
N GLN A 132 -11.78 -5.79 9.85
CA GLN A 132 -12.85 -5.54 10.79
C GLN A 132 -12.31 -5.05 12.14
N PRO A 133 -12.99 -4.12 12.84
CA PRO A 133 -12.52 -3.61 14.13
C PRO A 133 -12.23 -4.71 15.18
N HIS A 134 -12.98 -5.82 15.16
CA HIS A 134 -12.78 -6.93 16.08
C HIS A 134 -11.53 -7.77 15.79
N HIS A 135 -11.00 -7.73 14.55
CA HIS A 135 -9.75 -8.39 14.18
C HIS A 135 -8.51 -7.56 14.53
N LEU A 136 -8.68 -6.25 14.74
CA LEU A 136 -7.61 -5.30 15.06
C LEU A 136 -7.97 -4.53 16.34
N PRO A 137 -8.06 -5.19 17.51
CA PRO A 137 -8.62 -4.58 18.73
C PRO A 137 -7.80 -3.41 19.29
N ASN A 138 -6.53 -3.29 18.88
CA ASN A 138 -5.64 -2.20 19.30
C ASN A 138 -5.72 -0.97 18.36
N VAL A 139 -6.51 -1.05 17.29
CA VAL A 139 -6.66 0.02 16.30
C VAL A 139 -8.07 0.59 16.43
N GLU A 140 -8.18 1.92 16.50
CA GLU A 140 -9.47 2.60 16.56
C GLU A 140 -10.40 2.11 15.42
N PRO A 141 -11.68 1.78 15.70
CA PRO A 141 -12.60 1.24 14.69
C PRO A 141 -12.71 2.11 13.43
N GLU A 142 -12.69 3.44 13.59
CA GLU A 142 -12.71 4.40 12.50
C GLU A 142 -11.47 4.30 11.61
N ARG A 143 -10.31 4.01 12.21
CA ARG A 143 -9.04 3.85 11.49
C ARG A 143 -9.04 2.56 10.67
N VAL A 144 -9.60 1.47 11.21
CA VAL A 144 -9.77 0.22 10.46
C VAL A 144 -10.67 0.41 9.24
N ILE A 145 -11.81 1.09 9.43
CA ILE A 145 -12.73 1.44 8.35
C ILE A 145 -12.04 2.34 7.32
N TRP A 146 -11.30 3.35 7.77
CA TRP A 146 -10.56 4.24 6.87
C TRP A 146 -9.53 3.48 6.02
N ILE A 147 -8.79 2.53 6.59
CA ILE A 147 -7.83 1.70 5.83
C ILE A 147 -8.55 0.95 4.70
N LEU A 148 -9.66 0.29 5.03
CA LEU A 148 -10.46 -0.44 4.06
C LEU A 148 -10.96 0.49 2.95
N LEU A 149 -11.53 1.64 3.30
CA LEU A 149 -11.99 2.63 2.33
C LEU A 149 -10.86 3.13 1.44
N GLU A 150 -9.70 3.45 2.00
CA GLU A 150 -8.54 3.93 1.24
C GLU A 150 -8.06 2.90 0.20
N ILE A 151 -8.09 1.61 0.52
CA ILE A 151 -7.74 0.55 -0.44
C ILE A 151 -8.77 0.49 -1.58
N LEU A 152 -10.06 0.63 -1.25
CA LEU A 152 -11.17 0.48 -2.20
C LEU A 152 -11.42 1.70 -3.08
N THR A 153 -11.13 2.92 -2.60
CA THR A 153 -11.38 4.17 -3.35
C THR A 153 -10.41 4.39 -4.49
N VAL A 154 -9.17 3.93 -4.35
CA VAL A 154 -8.10 4.14 -5.34
C VAL A 154 -8.30 3.28 -6.60
N ILE A 155 -8.95 2.13 -6.44
CA ILE A 155 -9.18 1.14 -7.50
C ILE A 155 -10.01 1.71 -8.67
N PRO A 156 -11.21 2.29 -8.47
CA PRO A 156 -12.06 2.74 -9.57
C PRO A 156 -11.49 3.89 -10.41
N GLU A 157 -10.48 4.62 -9.92
CA GLU A 157 -9.86 5.73 -10.64
C GLU A 157 -8.83 5.29 -11.69
N GLU A 158 -8.31 4.06 -11.59
CA GLU A 158 -7.24 3.57 -12.45
C GLU A 158 -7.77 3.15 -13.83
N PRO A 159 -7.20 3.66 -14.96
CA PRO A 159 -7.73 3.44 -16.31
C PRO A 159 -7.87 1.96 -16.70
N LYS A 160 -6.99 1.10 -16.15
CA LYS A 160 -7.00 -0.36 -16.36
C LYS A 160 -8.31 -1.02 -15.88
N TYR A 161 -9.08 -0.38 -14.99
CA TYR A 161 -10.35 -0.89 -14.46
C TYR A 161 -11.59 -0.50 -15.25
N LYS A 162 -11.56 0.56 -16.06
CA LYS A 162 -12.76 1.00 -16.82
C LYS A 162 -13.27 -0.05 -17.79
N SER A 163 -12.44 -1.02 -18.16
CA SER A 163 -12.78 -2.14 -19.03
C SER A 163 -13.33 -3.38 -18.30
N HIS A 164 -13.32 -3.40 -16.96
CA HIS A 164 -13.69 -4.58 -16.15
C HIS A 164 -14.98 -4.33 -15.36
N THR A 165 -16.14 -4.54 -16.00
CA THR A 165 -17.49 -4.30 -15.42
C THR A 165 -17.74 -5.06 -14.10
N VAL A 166 -17.15 -6.24 -13.92
CA VAL A 166 -17.29 -7.06 -12.69
C VAL A 166 -16.71 -6.33 -11.47
N VAL A 167 -15.56 -5.68 -11.62
CA VAL A 167 -14.89 -4.97 -10.51
C VAL A 167 -15.72 -3.80 -9.99
N LEU A 168 -16.36 -3.05 -10.89
CA LEU A 168 -17.22 -1.93 -10.51
C LEU A 168 -18.47 -2.40 -9.77
N TYR A 169 -19.00 -3.58 -10.11
CA TYR A 169 -20.14 -4.17 -9.42
C TYR A 169 -19.76 -4.58 -7.98
N ASP A 170 -18.65 -5.28 -7.81
CA ASP A 170 -18.18 -5.76 -6.50
C ASP A 170 -17.86 -4.59 -5.57
N LEU A 171 -17.19 -3.56 -6.08
CA LEU A 171 -16.92 -2.32 -5.32
C LEU A 171 -18.20 -1.63 -4.88
N ASN A 172 -19.17 -1.46 -5.78
CA ASN A 172 -20.44 -0.81 -5.45
C ASN A 172 -21.22 -1.61 -4.40
N SER A 173 -21.19 -2.95 -4.48
CA SER A 173 -21.78 -3.84 -3.48
C SER A 173 -21.14 -3.64 -2.10
N VAL A 174 -19.80 -3.62 -2.03
CA VAL A 174 -19.06 -3.39 -0.79
C VAL A 174 -19.32 -2.01 -0.20
N PHE A 175 -19.29 -0.95 -1.02
CA PHE A 175 -19.61 0.41 -0.56
C PHE A 175 -21.03 0.48 0.01
N HIS A 176 -22.01 -0.12 -0.66
CA HIS A 176 -23.38 -0.20 -0.17
C HIS A 176 -23.47 -0.95 1.18
N GLN A 177 -22.77 -2.08 1.33
CA GLN A 177 -22.74 -2.84 2.58
C GLN A 177 -22.09 -2.07 3.74
N LEU A 178 -21.00 -1.34 3.48
CA LEU A 178 -20.33 -0.50 4.48
C LEU A 178 -21.24 0.66 4.93
N MET A 179 -21.92 1.32 3.98
CA MET A 179 -22.87 2.39 4.27
C MET A 179 -24.04 1.90 5.14
N LEU A 180 -24.63 0.74 4.80
CA LEU A 180 -25.68 0.13 5.62
C LEU A 180 -25.20 -0.19 7.04
N THR A 181 -23.99 -0.73 7.18
CA THR A 181 -23.42 -1.09 8.50
C THR A 181 -23.16 0.14 9.37
N GLN A 182 -22.75 1.27 8.79
CA GLN A 182 -22.56 2.53 9.51
C GLN A 182 -23.89 3.17 9.92
N VAL A 183 -24.90 3.14 9.04
CA VAL A 183 -26.26 3.67 9.33
C VAL A 183 -26.94 2.88 10.45
N VAL A 184 -26.82 1.54 10.44
CA VAL A 184 -27.39 0.68 11.50
C VAL A 184 -26.74 0.96 12.87
N LYS A 185 -25.44 1.26 12.91
CA LYS A 185 -24.75 1.63 14.17
C LYS A 185 -25.20 2.98 14.73
N GLN A 186 -25.57 3.95 13.89
CA GLN A 186 -26.11 5.24 14.36
C GLN A 186 -27.53 5.11 14.95
N HIS A 187 -28.33 4.15 14.48
CA HIS A 187 -29.68 3.93 15.00
C HIS A 187 -29.75 3.14 16.33
N HIS A 188 -28.69 2.41 16.71
CA HIS A 188 -28.64 1.67 17.97
C HIS A 188 -27.97 2.41 19.14
N SER A 189 -27.45 3.62 18.92
CA SER A 189 -26.91 4.51 19.96
C SER A 189 -27.85 5.64 20.39
N ASN A 190 -29.13 5.58 20.01
CA ASN A 190 -30.19 6.52 20.43
C ASN A 190 -31.24 5.82 21.29
#